data_AF-A0A497J7R5-F1
#
_entry.id   AF-A0A497J7R5-F1
#
_cell.length_a   1.000
_cell.length_b   1.000
_cell.length_c   1.000
_cell.angle_alpha   90.00
_cell.angle_beta   90.00
_cell.angle_gamma   90.00
#
_symmetry.space_group_name_H-M   'P 1'
#
loop_
_entity.id
_entity.type
_entity.pdbx_description
1 polymer ?
#
loop_
_entity_poly.entity_id
_entity_poly.type
_entity_poly.pdbx_seq_one_letter_code
_entity_poly.pdbx_strand_id
1 'polypeptide(L)'
;MVALLSYNKNPNIGVLARANDSIALIPVEASEMFSSTIEEALEVEVYRTNISGTILVGTMVAMNNNGIALPRHVYENEIKVIKNSGLNYAILEDKLTALGNLILLNDYCAIVSKEFSKKSIKTMEDVFGCEVEKSPVKEFRNIGSVGIA
;
A
#
# COMPACT_ATOMS: atom_id res chain seq x y z
N MET A 1 17.40 -2.36 -9.87
CA MET A 1 18.29 -1.18 -9.87
C MET A 1 18.00 -0.35 -8.61
N VAL A 2 18.86 0.57 -8.16
CA VAL A 2 18.50 1.55 -7.12
C VAL A 2 18.50 2.94 -7.75
N ALA A 3 17.37 3.65 -7.68
CA ALA A 3 17.20 4.99 -8.23
C ALA A 3 16.87 6.00 -7.11
N LEU A 4 17.43 7.20 -7.22
CA LEU A 4 17.07 8.32 -6.34
C LEU A 4 15.94 9.10 -6.98
N LEU A 5 14.87 9.33 -6.21
CA LEU A 5 13.68 10.02 -6.69
C LEU A 5 13.15 10.96 -5.59
N SER A 6 12.49 12.04 -6.01
CA SER A 6 11.76 12.92 -5.10
C SER A 6 10.45 13.34 -5.75
N TYR A 7 9.42 13.54 -4.93
CA TYR A 7 8.15 14.11 -5.36
C TYR A 7 8.06 15.55 -4.86
N ASN A 8 8.11 16.54 -5.75
CA ASN A 8 8.09 17.97 -5.36
C ASN A 8 9.08 18.31 -4.22
N LYS A 9 10.32 17.81 -4.33
CA LYS A 9 11.41 17.94 -3.33
C LYS A 9 11.19 17.16 -2.01
N ASN A 10 10.14 16.35 -1.90
CA ASN A 10 9.95 15.40 -0.81
C ASN A 10 10.65 14.07 -1.14
N PRO A 11 11.66 13.63 -0.35
CA PRO A 11 12.36 12.38 -0.59
C PRO A 11 11.60 11.14 -0.06
N ASN A 12 10.49 11.31 0.65
CA ASN A 12 9.75 10.22 1.30
C ASN A 12 8.82 9.50 0.30
N ILE A 13 9.40 8.80 -0.67
CA ILE A 13 8.65 8.17 -1.76
C ILE A 13 7.66 7.11 -1.27
N GLY A 14 8.04 6.30 -0.27
CA GLY A 14 7.16 5.24 0.28
C GLY A 14 5.89 5.75 0.97
N VAL A 15 5.81 7.05 1.28
CA VAL A 15 4.57 7.68 1.78
C VAL A 15 3.58 7.92 0.64
N LEU A 16 4.09 8.13 -0.57
CA LEU A 16 3.34 8.56 -1.75
C LEU A 16 3.07 7.43 -2.73
N ALA A 17 3.90 6.39 -2.77
CA ALA A 17 3.79 5.28 -3.71
C ALA A 17 3.84 3.93 -2.99
N ARG A 18 3.19 2.93 -3.57
CA ARG A 18 3.26 1.52 -3.12
C ARG A 18 3.48 0.62 -4.33
N ALA A 19 4.38 -0.35 -4.22
CA ALA A 19 4.66 -1.31 -5.29
C ALA A 19 4.68 -2.74 -4.75
N ASN A 20 4.47 -3.70 -5.64
CA ASN A 20 4.77 -5.11 -5.47
C ASN A 20 5.62 -5.53 -6.69
N ASP A 21 5.66 -6.82 -7.03
CA ASP A 21 6.54 -7.32 -8.09
C ASP A 21 6.01 -7.08 -9.51
N SER A 22 4.76 -6.63 -9.67
CA SER A 22 4.12 -6.47 -10.98
C SER A 22 3.56 -5.08 -11.25
N ILE A 23 3.13 -4.35 -10.21
CA ILE A 23 2.55 -3.02 -10.34
C ILE A 23 3.09 -2.04 -9.29
N ALA A 24 2.97 -0.74 -9.62
CA ALA A 24 3.08 0.35 -8.67
C ALA A 24 1.87 1.28 -8.71
N LEU A 25 1.39 1.66 -7.53
CA LEU A 25 0.38 2.69 -7.35
C LEU A 25 1.07 4.01 -7.00
N ILE A 26 0.77 5.07 -7.75
CA ILE A 26 1.32 6.41 -7.55
C ILE A 26 0.21 7.47 -7.58
N PRO A 27 0.44 8.68 -7.04
CA PRO A 27 -0.55 9.76 -7.08
C PRO A 27 -0.90 10.17 -8.51
N VAL A 28 -2.15 10.61 -8.71
CA VAL A 28 -2.62 11.06 -10.04
C VAL A 28 -1.75 12.21 -10.57
N GLU A 29 -1.35 13.10 -9.67
CA GLU A 29 -0.60 14.32 -9.94
C GLU A 29 0.92 14.09 -10.09
N ALA A 30 1.39 12.85 -10.01
CA ALA A 30 2.80 12.54 -10.23
C ALA A 30 3.27 12.93 -11.62
N SER A 31 4.49 13.47 -11.73
CA SER A 31 5.07 13.82 -13.02
C SER A 31 5.41 12.58 -13.84
N GLU A 32 5.50 12.71 -15.17
CA GLU A 32 5.95 11.62 -16.03
C GLU A 32 7.33 11.09 -15.63
N MET A 33 8.26 11.99 -15.27
CA MET A 33 9.59 11.59 -14.77
C MET A 33 9.49 10.72 -13.51
N PHE A 34 8.54 11.01 -12.61
CA PHE A 34 8.33 10.21 -11.40
C PHE A 34 7.81 8.81 -11.75
N SER A 35 6.83 8.75 -12.65
CA SER A 35 6.24 7.51 -13.14
C SER A 35 7.27 6.64 -13.86
N SER A 36 7.98 7.20 -14.85
CA SER A 36 8.96 6.45 -15.66
C SER A 36 10.14 5.97 -14.83
N THR A 37 10.59 6.76 -13.84
CA THR A 37 11.67 6.33 -12.93
C THR A 37 11.25 5.11 -12.11
N ILE A 38 10.00 5.06 -11.63
CA ILE A 38 9.48 3.91 -10.88
C ILE A 38 9.34 2.69 -11.79
N GLU A 39 8.75 2.87 -12.97
CA GLU A 39 8.58 1.82 -13.98
C GLU A 39 9.92 1.19 -14.37
N GLU A 40 10.93 2.00 -14.69
CA GLU A 40 12.25 1.51 -15.08
C GLU A 40 13.04 0.89 -13.92
N ALA A 41 12.96 1.47 -12.72
CA ALA A 41 13.77 1.01 -11.59
C ALA A 41 13.25 -0.30 -10.98
N LEU A 42 11.92 -0.48 -11.00
CA LEU A 42 11.23 -1.64 -10.42
C LEU A 42 10.75 -2.65 -11.47
N GLU A 43 10.71 -2.28 -12.75
CA GLU A 43 10.24 -3.14 -13.85
C GLU A 43 8.76 -3.55 -13.72
N VAL A 44 7.91 -2.58 -13.33
CA VAL A 44 6.47 -2.80 -13.02
C VAL A 44 5.55 -1.85 -13.78
N GLU A 45 4.29 -2.25 -14.00
CA GLU A 45 3.27 -1.38 -14.59
C GLU A 45 2.78 -0.32 -13.58
N VAL A 46 2.69 0.93 -14.01
CA VAL A 46 2.31 2.04 -13.11
C VAL A 46 0.84 2.42 -13.27
N TYR A 47 0.10 2.37 -12.17
CA TYR A 47 -1.28 2.82 -12.06
C TYR A 47 -1.37 4.12 -11.24
N ARG A 48 -2.01 5.12 -11.84
CA ARG A 48 -2.16 6.45 -11.24
C ARG A 48 -3.51 6.56 -10.53
N THR A 49 -3.49 6.67 -9.21
CA THR A 49 -4.70 6.86 -8.40
C THR A 49 -4.36 7.56 -7.10
N ASN A 50 -5.30 8.35 -6.60
CA ASN A 50 -5.32 8.77 -5.20
C ASN A 50 -6.10 7.71 -4.40
N ILE A 51 -6.00 7.74 -3.07
CA ILE A 51 -6.74 6.82 -2.20
C ILE A 51 -7.37 7.62 -1.08
N SER A 52 -8.68 7.54 -0.94
CA SER A 52 -9.46 8.40 -0.05
C SER A 52 -9.24 9.89 -0.30
N GLY A 53 -9.09 10.27 -1.57
CA GLY A 53 -8.93 11.67 -1.98
C GLY A 53 -7.58 12.30 -1.61
N THR A 54 -6.57 11.49 -1.24
CA THR A 54 -5.22 11.99 -0.90
C THR A 54 -4.14 11.36 -1.78
N ILE A 55 -3.06 12.11 -1.98
CA ILE A 55 -1.83 11.68 -2.67
C ILE A 55 -0.97 10.73 -1.83
N LEU A 56 -1.33 10.45 -0.57
CA LEU A 56 -0.54 9.62 0.33
C LEU A 56 -0.76 8.12 0.08
N VAL A 57 -0.67 7.68 -1.18
CA VAL A 57 -1.06 6.32 -1.60
C VAL A 57 -0.31 5.25 -0.83
N GLY A 58 1.02 5.41 -0.69
CA GLY A 58 1.87 4.49 0.07
C GLY A 58 1.51 4.38 1.55
N THR A 59 0.92 5.43 2.12
CA THR A 59 0.40 5.43 3.50
C THR A 59 -0.96 4.75 3.61
N MET A 60 -1.82 4.93 2.61
CA MET A 60 -3.21 4.47 2.65
C MET A 60 -3.36 2.99 2.25
N VAL A 61 -2.38 2.42 1.54
CA VAL A 61 -2.48 1.09 0.93
C VAL A 61 -1.44 0.13 1.52
N ALA A 62 -1.87 -1.12 1.73
CA ALA A 62 -0.97 -2.27 1.88
C ALA A 62 -1.23 -3.26 0.74
N MET A 63 -0.16 -3.80 0.17
CA MET A 63 -0.20 -4.60 -1.06
C MET A 63 0.92 -5.62 -1.06
N ASN A 64 0.63 -6.83 -1.55
CA ASN A 64 1.58 -7.86 -1.95
C ASN A 64 1.21 -8.39 -3.35
N ASN A 65 1.77 -9.51 -3.79
CA ASN A 65 1.46 -10.06 -5.12
C ASN A 65 0.07 -10.71 -5.22
N ASN A 66 -0.62 -10.95 -4.11
CA ASN A 66 -1.95 -11.57 -4.11
C ASN A 66 -3.08 -10.54 -4.10
N GLY A 67 -2.90 -9.41 -3.40
CA GLY A 67 -3.96 -8.40 -3.35
C GLY A 67 -3.64 -7.12 -2.58
N ILE A 68 -4.65 -6.25 -2.55
CA ILE A 68 -4.59 -4.87 -2.08
C ILE A 68 -5.62 -4.64 -0.97
N ALA A 69 -5.18 -4.14 0.18
CA ALA A 69 -6.07 -3.63 1.21
C ALA A 69 -6.26 -2.12 1.07
N LEU A 70 -7.51 -1.67 1.08
CA LEU A 70 -7.94 -0.28 0.94
C LEU A 70 -8.64 0.21 2.22
N PRO A 71 -8.54 1.51 2.56
CA PRO A 71 -9.24 2.09 3.70
C PRO A 71 -10.74 2.22 3.42
N ARG A 72 -11.53 2.33 4.50
CA ARG A 72 -13.00 2.46 4.45
C ARG A 72 -13.53 3.60 3.57
N HIS A 73 -12.77 4.69 3.44
CA HIS A 73 -13.19 5.90 2.73
C HIS A 73 -12.63 6.02 1.32
N VAL A 74 -12.45 4.90 0.60
CA VAL A 74 -12.00 4.91 -0.80
C VAL A 74 -13.15 5.29 -1.75
N TYR A 75 -12.86 6.06 -2.79
CA TYR A 75 -13.86 6.51 -3.76
C TYR A 75 -14.04 5.54 -4.93
N GLU A 76 -15.21 5.57 -5.57
CA GLU A 76 -15.52 4.65 -6.67
C GLU A 76 -14.58 4.77 -7.88
N ASN A 77 -14.13 5.99 -8.19
CA ASN A 77 -13.16 6.23 -9.25
C ASN A 77 -11.79 5.64 -8.92
N GLU A 78 -11.37 5.68 -7.66
CA GLU A 78 -10.12 5.08 -7.19
C GLU A 78 -10.21 3.54 -7.27
N ILE A 79 -11.34 2.97 -6.82
CA ILE A 79 -11.61 1.52 -6.95
C ILE A 79 -11.56 1.06 -8.41
N LYS A 80 -12.03 1.86 -9.36
CA LYS A 80 -11.96 1.51 -10.80
C LYS A 80 -10.52 1.33 -11.26
N VAL A 81 -9.58 2.17 -10.81
CA VAL A 81 -8.16 2.02 -11.14
C VAL A 81 -7.60 0.75 -10.50
N ILE A 82 -7.93 0.49 -9.23
CA ILE A 82 -7.51 -0.76 -8.56
C ILE A 82 -8.04 -2.00 -9.28
N LYS A 83 -9.29 -2.00 -9.73
CA LYS A 83 -9.85 -3.11 -10.53
C LYS A 83 -9.10 -3.32 -11.83
N ASN A 84 -8.69 -2.25 -12.50
CA ASN A 84 -7.97 -2.34 -13.77
C ASN A 84 -6.56 -2.94 -13.59
N SER A 85 -5.98 -2.87 -12.38
CA SER A 85 -4.69 -3.50 -12.08
C SER A 85 -4.72 -5.04 -12.09
N GLY A 86 -5.92 -5.64 -12.06
CA GLY A 86 -6.09 -7.10 -12.08
C GLY A 86 -5.82 -7.80 -10.75
N LEU A 87 -5.30 -7.11 -9.74
CA LEU A 87 -5.12 -7.67 -8.39
C LEU A 87 -6.44 -7.75 -7.62
N ASN A 88 -6.53 -8.75 -6.75
CA ASN A 88 -7.63 -8.82 -5.77
C ASN A 88 -7.55 -7.61 -4.84
N TYR A 89 -8.69 -7.16 -4.35
CA TYR A 89 -8.73 -6.08 -3.39
C TYR A 89 -9.84 -6.26 -2.36
N ALA A 90 -9.62 -5.67 -1.19
CA ALA A 90 -10.61 -5.60 -0.13
C ALA A 90 -10.61 -4.24 0.53
N ILE A 91 -11.80 -3.77 0.92
CA ILE A 91 -11.96 -2.56 1.72
C ILE A 91 -12.07 -2.97 3.18
N LEU A 92 -11.17 -2.45 4.02
CA LEU A 92 -11.17 -2.74 5.44
C LEU A 92 -12.17 -1.85 6.18
N GLU A 93 -13.22 -2.46 6.72
CA GLU A 93 -14.21 -1.80 7.60
C GLU A 93 -13.63 -1.60 9.01
N ASP A 94 -12.58 -0.78 9.11
CA ASP A 94 -11.90 -0.41 10.35
C ASP A 94 -11.82 1.12 10.49
N LYS A 95 -11.58 1.60 11.70
CA LYS A 95 -11.29 3.03 11.95
C LYS A 95 -9.86 3.40 11.52
N LEU A 96 -8.99 2.41 11.40
CA LEU A 96 -7.59 2.56 11.00
C LEU A 96 -7.50 2.68 9.47
N THR A 97 -7.03 3.83 8.99
CA THR A 97 -7.01 4.16 7.55
C THR A 97 -5.61 4.20 6.94
N ALA A 98 -4.58 4.48 7.74
CA ALA A 98 -3.19 4.53 7.28
C ALA A 98 -2.57 3.12 7.21
N LEU A 99 -3.11 2.27 6.33
CA LEU A 99 -2.78 0.85 6.27
C LEU A 99 -1.29 0.59 6.03
N GLY A 100 -0.66 1.34 5.13
CA GLY A 100 0.78 1.22 4.84
C GLY A 100 1.69 1.57 6.02
N ASN A 101 1.20 2.35 6.99
CA ASN A 101 1.93 2.61 8.24
C ASN A 101 1.72 1.51 9.30
N LEU A 102 0.63 0.76 9.21
CA LEU A 102 0.18 -0.15 10.25
C LEU A 102 0.39 -1.62 9.91
N ILE A 103 0.75 -1.91 8.66
CA ILE A 103 0.90 -3.25 8.09
C ILE A 103 2.30 -3.34 7.47
N LEU A 104 3.09 -4.31 7.93
CA LEU A 104 4.31 -4.77 7.28
C LEU A 104 3.99 -6.13 6.65
N LEU A 105 4.17 -6.26 5.35
CA LEU A 105 3.60 -7.34 4.55
C LEU A 105 4.57 -7.74 3.45
N ASN A 106 4.68 -9.04 3.22
CA ASN A 106 5.19 -9.64 1.98
C ASN A 106 4.23 -10.73 1.51
N ASP A 107 4.65 -11.59 0.59
CA ASP A 107 3.79 -12.67 0.06
C ASP A 107 3.54 -13.81 1.05
N TYR A 108 4.34 -13.93 2.11
CA TYR A 108 4.33 -15.08 3.02
C TYR A 108 3.64 -14.77 4.36
N CYS A 109 3.74 -13.54 4.84
CA CYS A 109 3.15 -13.13 6.11
C CYS A 109 2.94 -11.62 6.20
N ALA A 110 2.06 -11.22 7.11
CA ALA A 110 1.89 -9.84 7.53
C ALA A 110 2.04 -9.68 9.05
N ILE A 111 2.73 -8.64 9.48
CA ILE A 111 2.74 -8.16 10.85
C ILE A 111 1.95 -6.86 10.92
N VAL A 112 0.93 -6.83 11.78
CA VAL A 112 -0.01 -5.71 11.86
C VAL A 112 -0.12 -5.12 13.26
N SER A 113 -0.54 -3.85 13.33
CA SER A 113 -0.85 -3.20 14.59
C SER A 113 -1.88 -3.98 15.42
N LYS A 114 -1.69 -4.02 16.74
CA LYS A 114 -2.63 -4.68 17.67
C LYS A 114 -4.03 -4.07 17.64
N GLU A 115 -4.15 -2.84 17.15
CA GLU A 115 -5.39 -2.06 17.13
C GLU A 115 -6.39 -2.52 16.06
N PHE A 116 -5.97 -3.31 15.06
CA PHE A 116 -6.90 -3.82 14.04
C PHE A 116 -7.98 -4.73 14.63
N SER A 117 -9.19 -4.67 14.08
CA SER A 117 -10.26 -5.58 14.48
C SER A 117 -9.99 -7.03 14.03
N LYS A 118 -10.59 -8.02 14.70
CA LYS A 118 -10.51 -9.43 14.25
C LYS A 118 -11.11 -9.63 12.85
N LYS A 119 -12.15 -8.85 12.51
CA LYS A 119 -12.77 -8.85 11.18
C LYS A 119 -11.79 -8.38 10.12
N SER A 120 -11.08 -7.29 10.40
CA SER A 120 -10.07 -6.72 9.50
C SER A 120 -8.92 -7.69 9.27
N ILE A 121 -8.44 -8.38 10.32
CA ILE A 121 -7.41 -9.43 10.18
C ILE A 121 -7.87 -10.51 9.21
N LYS A 122 -9.07 -11.06 9.40
CA LYS A 122 -9.59 -12.12 8.53
C LYS A 122 -9.69 -11.65 7.07
N THR A 123 -10.18 -10.43 6.85
CA THR A 123 -10.24 -9.84 5.50
C THR A 123 -8.83 -9.66 4.90
N MET A 124 -7.83 -9.32 5.71
CA MET A 124 -6.43 -9.24 5.29
C MET A 124 -5.86 -10.61 4.92
N GLU A 125 -6.11 -11.65 5.71
CA GLU A 125 -5.69 -13.03 5.39
C GLU A 125 -6.28 -13.49 4.05
N ASP A 126 -7.58 -13.25 3.86
CA ASP A 126 -8.29 -13.61 2.63
C ASP A 126 -7.73 -12.87 1.40
N VAL A 127 -7.44 -11.57 1.50
CA VAL A 127 -6.98 -10.77 0.35
C VAL A 127 -5.49 -10.91 0.06
N PHE A 128 -4.65 -11.08 1.08
CA PHE A 128 -3.20 -11.21 0.93
C PHE A 128 -2.76 -12.66 0.72
N GLY A 129 -3.62 -13.64 0.98
CA GLY A 129 -3.30 -15.05 0.81
C GLY A 129 -2.22 -15.56 1.78
N CYS A 130 -2.03 -14.89 2.92
CA CYS A 130 -0.96 -15.19 3.87
C CYS A 130 -1.43 -15.06 5.32
N GLU A 131 -0.64 -15.56 6.26
CA GLU A 131 -0.92 -15.42 7.70
C GLU A 131 -0.75 -13.96 8.14
N VAL A 132 -1.65 -13.47 9.01
CA VAL A 132 -1.64 -12.09 9.52
C VAL A 132 -1.55 -12.08 11.03
N GLU A 133 -0.38 -11.72 11.55
CA GLU A 133 -0.10 -11.71 12.98
C GLU A 133 -0.12 -10.30 13.59
N LYS A 134 -0.72 -10.20 14.77
CA LYS A 134 -0.66 -8.99 15.60
C LYS A 134 0.59 -8.99 16.46
N SER A 135 1.62 -8.29 16.04
CA SER A 135 2.86 -8.17 16.82
C SER A 135 3.42 -6.75 16.78
N PRO A 136 3.80 -6.16 17.93
CA PRO A 136 4.47 -4.88 17.93
C PRO A 136 5.94 -5.08 17.57
N VAL A 137 6.51 -4.18 16.77
CA VAL A 137 7.97 -4.10 16.63
C VAL A 137 8.49 -3.22 17.77
N LYS A 138 8.92 -3.85 18.86
CA LYS A 138 9.30 -3.19 20.12
C LYS A 138 8.15 -2.30 20.64
N GLU A 139 8.37 -0.98 20.66
CA GLU A 139 7.46 0.03 21.18
C GLU A 139 6.60 0.68 20.08
N PHE A 140 6.89 0.37 18.81
CA PHE A 140 6.25 1.00 17.67
C PHE A 140 4.91 0.34 17.35
N ARG A 141 3.87 1.17 17.28
CA ARG A 141 2.53 0.77 16.82
C ARG A 141 2.37 0.86 15.30
N ASN A 142 3.18 1.71 14.66
CA ASN A 142 3.19 1.95 13.22
C ASN A 142 4.26 1.08 12.56
N ILE A 143 4.03 -0.23 12.54
CA ILE A 143 5.04 -1.21 12.13
C ILE A 143 5.46 -1.04 10.66
N GLY A 144 4.51 -0.70 9.78
CA GLY A 144 4.80 -0.41 8.37
C GLY A 144 5.60 0.88 8.15
N SER A 145 5.63 1.80 9.11
CA SER A 145 6.49 3.00 9.05
C SER A 145 7.94 2.75 9.45
N VAL A 146 8.24 1.62 10.11
CA VAL A 146 9.57 1.32 10.67
C VAL A 146 10.25 0.12 10.00
N GLY A 147 9.64 -0.43 8.94
CA GLY A 147 10.18 -1.58 8.22
C GLY A 147 9.71 -1.63 6.77
N ILE A 148 10.44 -2.39 5.96
CA ILE A 148 10.10 -2.79 4.59
C ILE A 148 10.30 -4.30 4.50
N ALA A 149 9.41 -5.00 3.82
CA ALA A 149 9.37 -6.47 3.73
C ALA A 149 9.03 -6.89 2.30
#